data_AF-A0A2G3A313-F1
#
_entry.id   AF-A0A2G3A313-F1
#
_cell.length_a   1.000
_cell.length_b   1.000
_cell.length_c   1.000
_cell.angle_alpha   90.00
_cell.angle_beta   90.00
_cell.angle_gamma   90.00
#
_symmetry.space_group_name_H-M   'P 1'
#
loop_
_entity.id
_entity.type
_entity.pdbx_description
1 polymer ?
#
loop_
_entity_poly.entity_id
_entity_poly.type
_entity_poly.pdbx_seq_one_letter_code
_entity_poly.pdbx_strand_id
1 'polypeptide(L)'
;MIQMNTLIKEDVEFVKSYYKMPDEEIDPDKISPWLIRIKLNREMMVDKKLSMTDIAEKINLKFDDDLTCIFNDDNAEKLILRIRIMNDEAPKGELDESAED
;
A
#
# COMPACT_ATOMS: atom_id res chain seq x y z
N MET A 1 9.30 -12.70 5.33
CA MET A 1 8.24 -12.54 6.36
C MET A 1 7.88 -11.07 6.67
N ILE A 2 8.15 -10.10 5.78
CA ILE A 2 7.88 -8.66 6.04
C ILE A 2 6.61 -8.15 5.32
N GLN A 3 6.06 -8.84 4.31
CA GLN A 3 5.04 -8.21 3.45
C GLN A 3 3.70 -7.86 4.12
N MET A 4 3.26 -8.58 5.16
CA MET A 4 1.95 -8.32 5.80
C MET A 4 2.01 -7.51 7.11
N ASN A 5 3.20 -7.13 7.56
CA ASN A 5 3.37 -6.35 8.79
C ASN A 5 3.90 -4.94 8.48
N THR A 6 3.43 -3.96 9.25
CA THR A 6 3.87 -2.56 9.15
C THR A 6 4.65 -2.18 10.41
N LEU A 7 5.77 -1.47 10.25
CA LEU A 7 6.53 -0.90 11.37
C LEU A 7 5.82 0.34 11.99
N ILE A 8 4.87 0.91 11.24
CA ILE A 8 4.06 2.05 11.67
C ILE A 8 2.94 1.56 12.58
N LYS A 9 3.09 1.76 13.89
CA LYS A 9 2.19 1.25 14.92
C LYS A 9 0.72 1.64 14.70
N GLU A 10 0.48 2.89 14.31
CA GLU A 10 -0.87 3.42 14.08
C GLU A 10 -1.59 2.78 12.89
N ASP A 11 -0.85 2.14 11.98
CA ASP A 11 -1.44 1.50 10.80
C ASP A 11 -1.66 -0.02 10.99
N VAL A 12 -1.14 -0.60 12.09
CA VAL A 12 -1.11 -2.05 12.29
C VAL A 12 -2.50 -2.67 12.24
N GLU A 13 -3.48 -2.02 12.85
CA GLU A 13 -4.83 -2.57 12.98
C GLU A 13 -5.56 -2.64 11.63
N PHE A 14 -5.60 -1.53 10.87
CA PHE A 14 -6.30 -1.52 9.60
C PHE A 14 -5.58 -2.32 8.52
N VAL A 15 -4.23 -2.31 8.51
CA VAL A 15 -3.45 -3.15 7.58
C VAL A 15 -3.72 -4.63 7.84
N LYS A 16 -3.76 -5.05 9.11
CA LYS A 16 -4.14 -6.43 9.46
C LYS A 16 -5.57 -6.77 9.07
N SER A 17 -6.50 -5.82 9.19
CA SER A 17 -7.90 -6.04 8.80
C SER A 17 -8.02 -6.24 7.29
N TYR A 18 -7.30 -5.44 6.49
CA TYR A 18 -7.29 -5.53 5.04
C TYR A 18 -6.84 -6.93 4.56
N TYR A 19 -5.72 -7.44 5.06
CA TYR A 19 -5.20 -8.75 4.64
C TYR A 19 -5.92 -9.97 5.28
N LYS A 20 -6.94 -9.77 6.11
CA LYS A 20 -7.73 -10.87 6.70
C LYS A 20 -8.85 -11.37 5.80
N MET A 21 -9.25 -10.61 4.78
CA MET A 21 -10.28 -11.00 3.81
C MET A 21 -9.62 -11.11 2.43
N PRO A 22 -9.18 -12.30 2.01
CA PRO A 22 -8.45 -12.48 0.77
C PRO A 22 -9.45 -12.58 -0.39
N ASP A 23 -10.03 -11.45 -0.79
CA ASP A 23 -10.82 -11.38 -2.03
C ASP A 23 -9.92 -11.14 -3.26
N GLU A 24 -8.66 -10.72 -3.06
CA GLU A 24 -7.67 -10.54 -4.12
C GLU A 24 -6.48 -11.49 -3.91
N GLU A 25 -6.14 -12.28 -4.94
CA GLU A 25 -4.92 -13.11 -5.00
C GLU A 25 -3.68 -12.20 -5.17
N ILE A 26 -3.38 -11.38 -4.17
CA ILE A 26 -2.19 -10.53 -4.18
C ILE A 26 -1.00 -11.39 -3.77
N ASP A 27 -0.14 -11.71 -4.73
CA ASP A 27 1.15 -12.34 -4.47
C ASP A 27 2.04 -11.38 -3.66
N PRO A 28 2.33 -11.67 -2.38
CA PRO A 28 3.14 -10.78 -1.56
C PRO A 28 4.51 -10.53 -2.17
N ASP A 29 5.08 -11.51 -2.88
CA ASP A 29 6.44 -11.44 -3.46
C ASP A 29 6.56 -10.46 -4.62
N LYS A 30 5.44 -10.04 -5.20
CA LYS A 30 5.38 -8.96 -6.18
C LYS A 30 5.28 -7.57 -5.54
N ILE A 31 4.95 -7.48 -4.26
CA ILE A 31 4.78 -6.19 -3.59
C ILE A 31 6.13 -5.61 -3.19
N SER A 32 6.44 -4.42 -3.69
CA SER A 32 7.64 -3.67 -3.33
C SER A 32 7.74 -3.39 -1.83
N PRO A 33 8.95 -3.47 -1.22
CA PRO A 33 9.15 -3.13 0.18
C PRO A 33 8.94 -1.63 0.44
N TRP A 34 9.04 -0.79 -0.59
CA TRP A 34 8.87 0.65 -0.49
C TRP A 34 7.41 1.03 -0.28
N LEU A 35 7.17 1.79 0.79
CA LEU A 35 5.86 2.28 1.17
C LEU A 35 5.81 3.79 1.03
N ILE A 36 4.88 4.28 0.22
CA ILE A 36 4.48 5.68 0.21
C ILE A 36 3.25 5.80 1.11
N ARG A 37 3.37 6.58 2.18
CA ARG A 37 2.28 6.84 3.13
C ARG A 37 1.89 8.31 3.10
N ILE A 38 0.66 8.59 2.67
CA ILE A 38 0.13 9.94 2.52
C ILE A 38 -0.94 10.16 3.60
N LYS A 39 -0.79 11.24 4.36
CA LYS A 39 -1.83 11.73 5.27
C LYS A 39 -2.62 12.83 4.57
N LEU A 40 -3.89 12.57 4.31
CA LEU A 40 -4.79 13.52 3.66
C LEU A 40 -5.35 14.51 4.70
N ASN A 41 -5.58 15.74 4.25
CA ASN A 41 -6.20 16.78 5.07
C ASN A 41 -7.73 16.61 5.02
N ARG A 42 -8.35 16.35 6.18
CA ARG A 42 -9.80 16.15 6.30
C ARG A 42 -10.63 17.36 5.86
N GLU A 43 -10.22 18.58 6.19
CA GLU A 43 -10.96 19.79 5.80
C GLU A 43 -11.03 19.92 4.28
N MET A 44 -9.90 19.65 3.61
CA MET A 44 -9.83 19.68 2.14
C MET A 44 -10.65 18.57 1.47
N MET A 45 -10.73 17.38 2.09
CA MET A 45 -11.57 16.27 1.60
C MET A 45 -13.05 16.66 1.62
N VAL A 46 -13.51 17.26 2.72
CA VAL A 46 -14.89 17.72 2.88
C VAL A 46 -15.21 18.87 1.92
N ASP A 47 -14.33 19.88 1.85
CA ASP A 47 -14.51 21.04 0.97
C ASP A 47 -14.63 20.62 -0.51
N LYS A 48 -13.78 19.68 -0.94
CA LYS A 48 -13.76 19.16 -2.31
C LYS A 48 -14.74 18.02 -2.55
N LYS A 49 -15.50 17.58 -1.53
CA LYS A 49 -16.42 16.45 -1.58
C LYS A 49 -15.77 15.17 -2.11
N LEU A 50 -14.60 14.83 -1.57
CA LEU A 50 -13.84 13.62 -1.89
C LEU A 50 -13.97 12.61 -0.76
N SER A 51 -14.10 11.33 -1.10
CA SER A 51 -13.92 10.19 -0.20
C SER A 51 -12.55 9.52 -0.39
N MET A 52 -12.09 8.74 0.59
CA MET A 52 -10.88 7.92 0.43
C MET A 52 -11.00 6.95 -0.75
N THR A 53 -12.19 6.39 -0.97
CA THR A 53 -12.50 5.51 -2.11
C THR A 53 -12.33 6.23 -3.45
N ASP A 54 -12.88 7.44 -3.61
CA ASP A 54 -12.73 8.21 -4.85
C ASP A 54 -11.26 8.42 -5.23
N ILE A 55 -10.43 8.71 -4.23
CA ILE A 55 -8.99 8.93 -4.44
C ILE A 55 -8.29 7.63 -4.83
N ALA A 56 -8.56 6.53 -4.12
CA ALA A 56 -7.96 5.24 -4.41
C ALA A 56 -8.34 4.74 -5.80
N GLU A 57 -9.62 4.84 -6.17
CA GLU A 57 -10.11 4.47 -7.50
C GLU A 57 -9.43 5.29 -8.60
N LYS A 58 -9.28 6.60 -8.43
CA LYS A 58 -8.60 7.44 -9.44
C LYS A 58 -7.12 7.12 -9.61
N ILE A 59 -6.45 6.70 -8.53
CA ILE A 59 -5.06 6.26 -8.60
C ILE A 59 -4.97 4.90 -9.30
N ASN A 60 -5.80 3.94 -8.91
CA ASN A 60 -5.82 2.62 -9.52
C ASN A 60 -6.19 2.71 -11.02
N LEU A 61 -7.17 3.54 -11.40
CA LEU A 61 -7.49 3.78 -12.82
C LEU A 61 -6.33 4.38 -13.63
N LYS A 62 -5.38 5.06 -12.98
CA LYS A 62 -4.27 5.73 -13.66
C LYS A 62 -3.04 4.83 -13.81
N PHE A 63 -2.84 3.93 -12.87
CA PHE A 63 -1.66 3.08 -12.76
C PHE A 63 -1.96 1.57 -12.89
N ASP A 64 -3.23 1.21 -13.08
CA ASP A 64 -3.70 -0.15 -13.32
C ASP A 64 -3.11 -1.16 -12.30
N ASP A 65 -2.49 -2.23 -12.78
CA ASP A 65 -1.90 -3.29 -11.95
C ASP A 65 -0.50 -2.94 -11.39
N ASP A 66 0.08 -1.77 -11.71
CA ASP A 66 1.42 -1.40 -11.28
C ASP A 66 1.51 -1.02 -9.79
N LEU A 67 0.38 -0.77 -9.13
CA LEU A 67 0.33 -0.28 -7.75
C LEU A 67 -0.71 -1.04 -6.91
N THR A 68 -0.36 -1.32 -5.65
CA THR A 68 -1.34 -1.68 -4.63
C THR A 68 -1.62 -0.47 -3.74
N CYS A 69 -2.91 -0.18 -3.55
CA CYS A 69 -3.41 0.99 -2.84
C CYS A 69 -4.34 0.54 -1.70
N ILE A 70 -3.95 0.82 -0.46
CA ILE A 70 -4.75 0.53 0.73
C ILE A 70 -5.02 1.81 1.51
N PHE A 71 -6.22 1.95 2.06
CA PHE A 71 -6.63 3.11 2.82
C PHE A 71 -7.47 2.71 4.02
N ASN A 72 -7.57 3.60 5.00
CA ASN A 72 -8.52 3.47 6.09
C ASN A 72 -9.82 4.23 5.80
N ASP A 73 -10.87 3.88 6.53
CA ASP A 73 -12.20 4.46 6.37
C ASP A 73 -12.24 5.97 6.70
N ASP A 74 -13.15 6.70 6.05
CA ASP A 74 -13.30 8.16 6.21
C ASP A 74 -13.57 8.60 7.67
N ASN A 75 -14.08 7.68 8.50
CA ASN A 75 -14.33 7.91 9.93
C ASN A 75 -13.07 7.83 10.81
N ALA A 76 -11.95 7.33 10.31
CA ALA A 76 -10.73 7.16 11.11
C ALA A 76 -10.11 8.50 11.52
N GLU A 77 -9.48 8.60 12.69
CA GLU A 77 -8.94 9.90 13.20
C GLU A 77 -8.05 10.62 12.18
N LYS A 78 -7.20 9.86 11.47
CA LYS A 78 -6.33 10.34 10.39
C LYS A 78 -6.71 9.63 9.09
N LEU A 79 -6.84 10.38 8.00
CA LEU A 79 -7.06 9.83 6.67
C LEU A 79 -5.72 9.42 6.07
N ILE A 80 -5.49 8.11 5.94
CA ILE A 80 -4.22 7.52 5.55
C ILE A 80 -4.39 6.70 4.27
N LEU A 81 -3.61 7.06 3.27
CA LEU A 81 -3.46 6.32 2.02
C LEU A 81 -2.07 5.71 1.96
N ARG A 82 -1.98 4.43 1.61
CA ARG A 82 -0.73 3.67 1.52
C ARG A 82 -0.63 3.08 0.13
N ILE A 83 0.44 3.41 -0.56
CA ILE A 83 0.71 2.97 -1.92
C ILE A 83 2.03 2.18 -1.92
N ARG A 84 2.03 1.03 -2.58
CA ARG A 84 3.24 0.28 -2.90
C ARG A 84 3.24 -0.06 -4.38
N ILE A 85 4.43 -0.21 -4.94
CA ILE A 85 4.61 -0.65 -6.33
C ILE A 85 4.47 -2.18 -6.40
N MET A 86 3.82 -2.67 -7.44
CA MET A 86 3.82 -4.06 -7.85
C MET A 86 4.95 -4.26 -8.85
N ASN A 87 5.81 -5.25 -8.60
CA ASN A 87 6.88 -5.63 -9.51
C ASN A 87 6.40 -6.81 -10.36
N ASP A 88 6.44 -6.65 -11.68
CA ASP A 88 6.10 -7.73 -12.64
C ASP A 88 7.14 -8.86 -12.63
N GLU A 89 8.39 -8.55 -12.30
CA GLU A 89 9.45 -9.53 -12.08
C GLU A 89 9.82 -9.55 -10.60
N ALA A 90 9.68 -10.73 -9.96
CA ALA A 90 10.26 -10.95 -8.65
C ALA A 90 11.74 -10.51 -8.70
N PRO A 91 12.23 -9.72 -7.74
CA PRO A 91 13.64 -9.35 -7.72
C PRO A 91 14.45 -10.65 -7.61
N LYS A 92 15.02 -11.08 -8.73
CA LYS A 92 16.10 -12.07 -8.72
C LYS A 92 17.20 -11.40 -7.91
N GLY A 93 17.35 -11.82 -6.66
CA GLY A 93 18.48 -11.41 -5.84
C GLY A 93 19.75 -11.72 -6.62
N GLU A 94 20.43 -10.68 -7.07
CA GLU A 94 21.85 -10.79 -7.39
C GLU A 94 22.53 -11.12 -6.05
N LEU A 95 22.75 -12.42 -5.83
CA LEU A 95 23.77 -12.88 -4.90
C LEU A 95 25.08 -12.36 -5.47
N ASP A 96 25.58 -11.27 -4.88
CA ASP A 96 26.93 -10.79 -5.06
C ASP A 96 27.89 -11.86 -4.48
N GLU A 97 28.18 -12.89 -5.27
CA GLU A 97 29.34 -13.77 -5.07
C GLU A 97 30.60 -12.99 -5.47
N SER A 98 31.02 -12.08 -4.60
CA SER A 98 32.32 -11.42 -4.66
C SER A 98 33.07 -11.64 -3.34
N ALA A 99 33.80 -12.76 -3.22
CA ALA A 99 35.11 -12.85 -2.53
C ALA A 99 35.63 -14.31 -2.41
N GLU A 100 36.13 -14.88 -3.50
CA GLU A 100 37.30 -15.78 -3.58
C GLU A 100 37.95 -15.39 -4.94
N ASP A 101 39.17 -14.87 -5.10
CA ASP A 101 40.48 -15.02 -4.43
C ASP A 101 41.15 -13.68 -4.04
#